data_AF-A0A1A0TLS9-F1
#
_entry.id   AF-A0A1A0TLS9-F1
#
_cell.length_a   1.000
_cell.length_b   1.000
_cell.length_c   1.000
_cell.angle_alpha   90.00
_cell.angle_beta   90.00
_cell.angle_gamma   90.00
#
_symmetry.space_group_name_H-M   'P 1'
#
loop_
_entity.id
_entity.type
_entity.pdbx_description
1 polymer ?
#
loop_
_entity_poly.entity_id
_entity_poly.type
_entity_poly.pdbx_seq_one_letter_code
_entity_poly.pdbx_strand_id
1 'polypeptide(L)'
;MLHLRVIAPPGLREAVLELLTGNPGVTHLVFHRDAALDPRGDEITAELARESANEVIDALKKIGVKERGAITLDLVDTVLSARAYRAENEAEGDPADAVVWDELAARTREESTLNVTFVAFLTLACLIAAIGVATDSPVTVVGGMVVGPEFGPLAALAVALVRKRAYLARRAGLALVIGFPIAMAITAVAVLAGEALGWIELASTRHLEEVDFIFRVGPLSLVVALLAGAAGMLSLVSAKSAALVGVFISVTTVPAAGYAVVAATVGDWDIAAQSALQLVLNIVAVVVAGALVLWTRRLAG
;
A
#
# COMPACT_ATOMS: atom_id res chain seq x y z
N MET A 1 -18.38 9.68 -3.04
CA MET A 1 -19.38 8.64 -2.69
C MET A 1 -18.79 7.22 -2.69
N LEU A 2 -19.41 6.32 -1.93
CA LEU A 2 -19.19 4.87 -1.90
C LEU A 2 -20.53 4.15 -2.11
N HIS A 3 -20.54 3.09 -2.89
CA HIS A 3 -21.67 2.19 -3.01
C HIS A 3 -21.62 1.15 -1.88
N LEU A 4 -22.62 1.14 -1.02
CA LEU A 4 -22.80 0.16 0.05
C LEU A 4 -23.84 -0.88 -0.38
N ARG A 5 -23.47 -2.15 -0.33
CA ARG A 5 -24.40 -3.28 -0.42
C ARG A 5 -24.38 -4.08 0.87
N VAL A 6 -25.55 -4.27 1.45
CA VAL A 6 -25.78 -5.04 2.67
C VAL A 6 -26.70 -6.22 2.37
N ILE A 7 -26.29 -7.43 2.74
CA ILE A 7 -27.19 -8.57 2.82
C ILE A 7 -27.53 -8.78 4.29
N ALA A 8 -28.80 -8.68 4.65
CA ALA A 8 -29.26 -8.78 6.03
C ALA A 8 -30.33 -9.87 6.18
N PRO A 9 -30.17 -10.81 7.13
CA PRO A 9 -31.26 -11.72 7.49
C PRO A 9 -32.50 -10.97 7.97
N PRO A 10 -33.71 -11.56 7.86
CA PRO A 10 -34.97 -10.88 8.19
C PRO A 10 -35.03 -10.28 9.61
N GLY A 11 -34.33 -10.87 10.58
CA GLY A 11 -34.26 -10.37 11.96
C GLY A 11 -33.36 -9.15 12.16
N LEU A 12 -32.58 -8.74 11.16
CA LEU A 12 -31.73 -7.54 11.19
C LEU A 12 -32.26 -6.40 10.33
N ARG A 13 -33.23 -6.67 9.45
CA ARG A 13 -33.76 -5.73 8.45
C ARG A 13 -34.14 -4.37 9.03
N GLU A 14 -34.98 -4.35 10.06
CA GLU A 14 -35.53 -3.09 10.59
C GLU A 14 -34.42 -2.20 11.15
N ALA A 15 -33.50 -2.79 11.93
CA ALA A 15 -32.36 -2.08 12.47
C ALA A 15 -31.42 -1.53 11.38
N VAL A 16 -31.22 -2.26 10.29
CA VAL A 16 -30.39 -1.80 9.15
C VAL A 16 -31.09 -0.66 8.40
N LEU A 17 -32.39 -0.78 8.11
CA LEU A 17 -33.13 0.26 7.40
C LEU A 17 -33.25 1.55 8.23
N GLU A 18 -33.46 1.43 9.54
CA GLU A 18 -33.51 2.58 10.47
C GLU A 18 -32.16 3.30 10.51
N LEU A 19 -31.06 2.55 10.64
CA LEU A 19 -29.71 3.10 10.60
C LEU A 19 -29.43 3.87 9.30
N LEU A 20 -29.73 3.26 8.15
CA LEU A 20 -29.41 3.84 6.85
C LEU A 20 -30.31 5.03 6.51
N THR A 21 -31.57 5.00 6.91
CA THR A 21 -32.51 6.12 6.67
C THR A 21 -32.23 7.29 7.62
N GLY A 22 -31.72 7.01 8.81
CA GLY A 22 -31.43 8.02 9.84
C GLY A 22 -30.08 8.73 9.68
N ASN A 23 -29.17 8.24 8.83
CA ASN A 23 -27.86 8.84 8.64
C ASN A 23 -27.86 9.86 7.47
N PRO A 24 -27.48 11.13 7.71
CA PRO A 24 -27.53 12.18 6.67
C PRO A 24 -26.56 11.94 5.51
N GLY A 25 -25.47 11.21 5.73
CA GLY A 25 -24.51 10.85 4.70
C GLY A 25 -24.95 9.72 3.79
N VAL A 26 -26.16 9.16 3.98
CA VAL A 26 -26.71 8.05 3.18
C VAL A 26 -27.76 8.58 2.20
N THR A 27 -27.69 8.14 0.95
CA THR A 27 -28.67 8.45 -0.10
C THR A 27 -28.92 7.24 -0.99
N HIS A 28 -29.89 7.36 -1.91
CA HIS A 28 -30.21 6.34 -2.93
C HIS A 28 -30.45 4.95 -2.32
N LEU A 29 -31.10 4.91 -1.16
CA LEU A 29 -31.44 3.66 -0.49
C LEU A 29 -32.42 2.85 -1.36
N VAL A 30 -32.04 1.61 -1.65
CA VAL A 30 -32.86 0.62 -2.37
C VAL A 30 -32.98 -0.63 -1.51
N PHE A 31 -34.17 -1.21 -1.48
CA PHE A 31 -34.49 -2.38 -0.68
C PHE A 31 -35.11 -3.47 -1.55
N HIS A 32 -34.46 -4.63 -1.61
CA HIS A 32 -34.92 -5.83 -2.27
C HIS A 32 -35.17 -6.93 -1.23
N ARG A 33 -36.44 -7.17 -0.96
CA ARG A 33 -36.86 -8.16 0.03
C ARG A 33 -36.62 -9.59 -0.46
N ASP A 34 -36.08 -10.43 0.43
CA ASP A 34 -35.83 -11.86 0.23
C ASP A 34 -35.04 -12.17 -1.07
N ALA A 35 -34.17 -11.24 -1.48
CA ALA A 35 -33.43 -11.30 -2.74
C ALA A 35 -32.14 -12.14 -2.66
N ALA A 36 -31.56 -12.28 -1.47
CA ALA A 36 -30.31 -13.01 -1.27
C ALA A 36 -30.56 -14.47 -0.84
N LEU A 37 -29.82 -15.40 -1.44
CA LEU A 37 -29.91 -16.84 -1.16
C LEU A 37 -28.89 -17.30 -0.12
N ASP A 38 -27.67 -16.79 -0.18
CA ASP A 38 -26.58 -17.12 0.75
C ASP A 38 -25.65 -15.91 0.96
N PRO A 39 -25.66 -15.27 2.14
CA PRO A 39 -26.55 -15.54 3.27
C PRO A 39 -28.02 -15.22 2.91
N ARG A 40 -28.96 -16.03 3.41
CA ARG A 40 -30.39 -15.86 3.10
C ARG A 40 -30.95 -14.60 3.74
N GLY A 41 -31.59 -13.73 2.95
CA GLY A 41 -32.21 -12.51 3.48
C GLY A 41 -32.50 -11.44 2.43
N ASP A 42 -32.55 -10.21 2.90
CA ASP A 42 -32.82 -9.02 2.09
C ASP A 42 -31.51 -8.40 1.57
N GLU A 43 -31.56 -7.81 0.38
CA GLU A 43 -30.49 -6.97 -0.15
C GLU A 43 -30.88 -5.49 0.02
N ILE A 44 -30.03 -4.73 0.69
CA ILE A 44 -30.19 -3.30 0.94
C ILE A 44 -28.98 -2.60 0.36
N THR A 45 -29.20 -1.69 -0.58
CA THR A 45 -28.11 -0.89 -1.18
C THR A 45 -28.31 0.59 -0.94
N ALA A 46 -27.21 1.34 -0.85
CA ALA A 46 -27.24 2.78 -0.68
C ALA A 46 -25.93 3.40 -1.16
N GLU A 47 -25.96 4.69 -1.47
CA GLU A 47 -24.76 5.50 -1.69
C GLU A 47 -24.42 6.27 -0.41
N LEU A 48 -23.14 6.24 -0.02
CA LEU A 48 -22.63 6.87 1.19
C LEU A 48 -21.60 7.96 0.87
N ALA A 49 -21.67 9.08 1.59
CA ALA A 49 -20.54 9.98 1.76
C ALA A 49 -19.38 9.22 2.43
N ARG A 50 -18.12 9.51 2.04
CA ARG A 50 -16.93 8.79 2.53
C ARG A 50 -16.70 9.04 4.02
N GLU A 51 -17.06 10.23 4.47
CA GLU A 51 -16.99 10.80 5.80
C GLU A 51 -17.86 9.99 6.77
N SER A 52 -19.09 9.67 6.35
CA SER A 52 -20.04 8.86 7.14
C SER A 52 -19.78 7.36 7.08
N ALA A 53 -18.88 6.89 6.21
CA ALA A 53 -18.66 5.47 5.97
C ALA A 53 -18.26 4.71 7.25
N ASN A 54 -17.31 5.23 8.02
CA ASN A 54 -16.85 4.55 9.24
C ASN A 54 -17.97 4.41 10.27
N GLU A 55 -18.76 5.46 10.47
CA GLU A 55 -19.89 5.47 11.41
C GLU A 55 -20.92 4.40 11.01
N VAL A 56 -21.35 4.39 9.76
CA VAL A 56 -22.35 3.46 9.24
C VAL A 56 -21.82 2.02 9.29
N ILE A 57 -20.58 1.78 8.85
CA ILE A 57 -19.97 0.45 8.85
C ILE A 57 -19.85 -0.10 10.27
N ASP A 58 -19.41 0.72 11.24
CA ASP A 58 -19.26 0.27 12.61
C ASP A 58 -20.62 0.04 13.29
N ALA A 59 -21.65 0.82 12.94
CA ALA A 59 -23.03 0.57 13.37
C ALA A 59 -23.58 -0.75 12.77
N LEU A 60 -23.38 -1.02 11.47
CA LEU A 60 -23.76 -2.28 10.84
C LEU A 60 -23.08 -3.49 11.48
N LYS A 61 -21.79 -3.38 11.83
CA LYS A 61 -21.08 -4.41 12.60
C LYS A 61 -21.69 -4.62 13.99
N LYS A 62 -22.05 -3.54 14.70
CA LYS A 62 -22.70 -3.64 16.03
C LYS A 62 -24.07 -4.33 15.95
N ILE A 63 -24.82 -4.12 14.87
CA ILE A 63 -26.08 -4.84 14.59
C ILE A 63 -25.84 -6.35 14.35
N GLY A 64 -24.62 -6.72 13.95
CA GLY A 64 -24.22 -8.11 13.70
C GLY A 64 -24.35 -8.53 12.24
N VAL A 65 -24.36 -7.55 11.31
CA VAL A 65 -24.45 -7.80 9.87
C VAL A 65 -23.19 -8.51 9.35
N LYS A 66 -22.02 -8.21 9.90
CA LYS A 66 -20.76 -8.85 9.50
C LYS A 66 -20.75 -10.35 9.79
N GLU A 67 -21.39 -10.78 10.86
CA GLU A 67 -21.37 -12.18 11.33
C GLU A 67 -22.48 -13.02 10.71
N ARG A 68 -23.64 -12.42 10.41
CA ARG A 68 -24.84 -13.15 9.96
C ARG A 68 -25.29 -12.78 8.54
N GLY A 69 -24.69 -11.77 7.95
CA GLY A 69 -25.04 -11.21 6.64
C GLY A 69 -23.78 -10.91 5.84
N ALA A 70 -23.82 -9.84 5.05
CA ALA A 70 -22.67 -9.35 4.32
C ALA A 70 -22.68 -7.82 4.24
N ILE A 71 -21.48 -7.23 4.19
CA ILE A 71 -21.26 -5.81 3.93
C ILE A 71 -20.24 -5.74 2.78
N THR A 72 -20.61 -5.09 1.69
CA THR A 72 -19.75 -4.83 0.54
C THR A 72 -19.72 -3.33 0.28
N LEU A 73 -18.54 -2.81 -0.06
CA LEU A 73 -18.31 -1.41 -0.33
C LEU A 73 -17.52 -1.29 -1.63
N ASP A 74 -18.01 -0.47 -2.55
CA ASP A 74 -17.33 -0.14 -3.80
C ASP A 74 -17.15 1.37 -3.91
N LEU A 75 -16.08 1.82 -4.55
CA LEU A 75 -15.89 3.23 -4.85
C LEU A 75 -16.70 3.58 -6.10
N VAL A 76 -17.48 4.67 -6.04
CA VAL A 76 -18.20 5.16 -7.21
C VAL A 76 -17.46 6.36 -7.78
N ASP A 77 -16.97 6.22 -9.01
CA ASP A 77 -16.16 7.24 -9.69
C ASP A 77 -16.95 8.53 -9.97
N THR A 78 -18.25 8.42 -10.24
CA THR A 78 -19.09 9.59 -10.55
C THR A 78 -20.54 9.34 -10.16
N VAL A 79 -21.11 10.27 -9.39
CA VAL A 79 -22.53 10.29 -9.05
C VAL A 79 -23.12 11.64 -9.46
N LEU A 80 -24.11 11.63 -10.35
CA LEU A 80 -24.83 12.84 -10.76
C LEU A 80 -26.18 12.91 -10.04
N SER A 81 -26.19 13.49 -8.83
CA SER A 81 -27.42 13.61 -8.05
C SER A 81 -27.38 14.76 -7.05
N ALA A 82 -28.44 15.57 -7.04
CA ALA A 82 -28.65 16.58 -6.00
C ALA A 82 -28.85 15.97 -4.59
N ARG A 83 -29.24 14.69 -4.49
CA ARG A 83 -29.33 13.99 -3.21
C ARG A 83 -27.94 13.56 -2.72
N ALA A 84 -27.08 13.07 -3.61
CA ALA A 84 -25.69 12.75 -3.28
C ALA A 84 -24.90 13.99 -2.87
N TYR A 85 -25.04 15.09 -3.61
CA TYR A 85 -24.40 16.35 -3.23
C TYR A 85 -24.85 16.85 -1.84
N ARG A 86 -26.13 16.68 -1.50
CA ARG A 86 -26.60 17.02 -0.14
C ARG A 86 -26.02 16.10 0.92
N ALA A 87 -26.00 14.79 0.69
CA ALA A 87 -25.41 13.83 1.62
C ALA A 87 -23.91 14.13 1.87
N GLU A 88 -23.15 14.53 0.85
CA GLU A 88 -21.75 14.96 1.01
C GLU A 88 -21.64 16.26 1.83
N ASN A 89 -22.51 17.26 1.61
CA ASN A 89 -22.47 18.51 2.38
C ASN A 89 -22.96 18.39 3.82
N GLU A 90 -23.87 17.44 4.07
CA GLU A 90 -24.41 17.19 5.41
C GLU A 90 -23.50 16.25 6.22
N ALA A 91 -22.57 15.55 5.57
CA ALA A 91 -21.57 14.76 6.26
C ALA A 91 -20.47 15.66 6.85
N GLU A 92 -20.05 15.35 8.08
CA GLU A 92 -19.02 16.13 8.76
C GLU A 92 -17.63 15.77 8.25
N GLY A 93 -16.89 16.75 7.70
CA GLY A 93 -15.50 16.62 7.28
C GLY A 93 -15.27 16.94 5.80
N ASP A 94 -14.05 16.71 5.34
CA ASP A 94 -13.69 16.78 3.91
C ASP A 94 -13.55 15.34 3.35
N PRO A 95 -14.16 15.03 2.19
CA PRO A 95 -14.12 13.68 1.63
C PRO A 95 -12.70 13.21 1.27
N ALA A 96 -11.78 14.15 0.99
CA ALA A 96 -10.38 13.86 0.68
C ALA A 96 -9.57 13.45 1.93
N ASP A 97 -10.04 13.84 3.11
CA ASP A 97 -9.45 13.53 4.40
C ASP A 97 -10.03 12.24 5.01
N ALA A 98 -11.25 11.88 4.65
CA ALA A 98 -11.94 10.68 5.11
C ALA A 98 -11.18 9.37 4.80
N VAL A 99 -10.77 8.68 5.88
CA VAL A 99 -10.10 7.38 5.83
C VAL A 99 -11.09 6.27 6.16
N VAL A 100 -11.52 5.52 5.15
CA VAL A 100 -12.37 4.33 5.37
C VAL A 100 -11.48 3.17 5.84
N TRP A 101 -11.48 2.89 7.14
CA TRP A 101 -10.47 2.00 7.75
C TRP A 101 -10.56 0.56 7.28
N ASP A 102 -11.77 0.04 7.04
CA ASP A 102 -11.95 -1.32 6.54
C ASP A 102 -11.54 -1.46 5.07
N GLU A 103 -11.80 -0.44 4.25
CA GLU A 103 -11.33 -0.37 2.87
C GLU A 103 -9.79 -0.37 2.83
N LEU A 104 -9.16 0.54 3.58
CA LEU A 104 -7.70 0.64 3.67
C LEU A 104 -7.07 -0.68 4.16
N ALA A 105 -7.68 -1.32 5.16
CA ALA A 105 -7.19 -2.59 5.69
C ALA A 105 -7.43 -3.78 4.75
N ALA A 106 -8.43 -3.71 3.86
CA ALA A 106 -8.65 -4.71 2.82
C ALA A 106 -7.62 -4.55 1.69
N ARG A 107 -7.47 -3.33 1.14
CA ARG A 107 -6.49 -3.01 0.10
C ARG A 107 -5.07 -3.39 0.52
N THR A 108 -4.61 -2.90 1.68
CA THR A 108 -3.26 -3.22 2.18
C THR A 108 -3.04 -4.70 2.45
N ARG A 109 -4.09 -5.47 2.77
CA ARG A 109 -3.98 -6.92 2.97
C ARG A 109 -3.76 -7.66 1.66
N GLU A 110 -4.41 -7.25 0.59
CA GLU A 110 -4.26 -7.86 -0.74
C GLU A 110 -2.88 -7.56 -1.32
N GLU A 111 -2.39 -6.33 -1.15
CA GLU A 111 -1.10 -5.90 -1.66
C GLU A 111 0.10 -6.43 -0.82
N SER A 112 -0.11 -6.78 0.45
CA SER A 112 0.97 -7.27 1.35
C SER A 112 1.20 -8.78 1.34
N THR A 113 0.66 -9.48 0.35
CA THR A 113 0.76 -10.94 0.28
C THR A 113 2.08 -11.38 -0.35
N LEU A 114 2.85 -12.19 0.39
CA LEU A 114 3.97 -12.91 -0.20
C LEU A 114 3.41 -13.94 -1.18
N ASN A 115 3.56 -13.68 -2.47
CA ASN A 115 3.15 -14.55 -3.55
C ASN A 115 4.21 -14.56 -4.65
N VAL A 116 4.07 -15.45 -5.63
CA VAL A 116 5.04 -15.61 -6.72
C VAL A 116 5.17 -14.32 -7.54
N THR A 117 4.06 -13.64 -7.81
CA THR A 117 4.04 -12.37 -8.54
C THR A 117 4.82 -11.27 -7.84
N PHE A 118 4.67 -11.14 -6.52
CA PHE A 118 5.42 -10.19 -5.68
C PHE A 118 6.93 -10.45 -5.78
N VAL A 119 7.36 -11.70 -5.60
CA VAL A 119 8.78 -12.07 -5.68
C VAL A 119 9.31 -11.84 -7.10
N ALA A 120 8.53 -12.16 -8.14
CA ALA A 120 8.92 -11.95 -9.53
C ALA A 120 9.12 -10.45 -9.83
N PHE A 121 8.15 -9.59 -9.50
CA PHE A 121 8.28 -8.15 -9.70
C PHE A 121 9.44 -7.56 -8.90
N LEU A 122 9.62 -7.96 -7.64
CA LEU A 122 10.73 -7.49 -6.81
C LEU A 122 12.09 -7.94 -7.37
N THR A 123 12.17 -9.16 -7.90
CA THR A 123 13.37 -9.68 -8.57
C THR A 123 13.68 -8.90 -9.84
N LEU A 124 12.68 -8.63 -10.68
CA LEU A 124 12.83 -7.81 -11.88
C LEU A 124 13.29 -6.39 -11.53
N ALA A 125 12.70 -5.77 -10.50
CA ALA A 125 13.10 -4.47 -10.00
C ALA A 125 14.57 -4.46 -9.54
N CYS A 126 14.99 -5.47 -8.77
CA CYS A 126 16.38 -5.61 -8.33
C CYS A 126 17.35 -5.86 -9.49
N LEU A 127 16.97 -6.67 -10.48
CA LEU A 127 17.76 -6.90 -11.70
C LEU A 127 17.96 -5.62 -12.50
N ILE A 128 16.88 -4.87 -12.75
CA ILE A 128 16.94 -3.60 -13.47
C ILE A 128 17.82 -2.61 -12.69
N ALA A 129 17.65 -2.53 -11.37
CA ALA A 129 18.48 -1.67 -10.53
C ALA A 129 19.96 -2.08 -10.57
N ALA A 130 20.28 -3.37 -10.48
CA ALA A 130 21.65 -3.87 -10.57
C ALA A 130 22.28 -3.59 -11.94
N ILE A 131 21.51 -3.73 -13.03
CA ILE A 131 21.96 -3.34 -14.38
C ILE A 131 22.22 -1.83 -14.42
N GLY A 132 21.31 -1.01 -13.88
CA GLY A 132 21.49 0.44 -13.82
C GLY A 132 22.71 0.86 -13.01
N VAL A 133 23.04 0.14 -11.93
CA VAL A 133 24.28 0.32 -11.17
C VAL A 133 25.48 -0.02 -12.05
N ALA A 134 25.46 -1.20 -12.69
CA ALA A 134 26.58 -1.69 -13.49
C ALA A 134 26.85 -0.82 -14.72
N THR A 135 25.84 -0.14 -15.26
CA THR A 135 25.96 0.76 -16.41
C THR A 135 26.06 2.24 -16.05
N ASP A 136 26.18 2.58 -14.76
CA ASP A 136 26.19 3.96 -14.25
C ASP A 136 25.01 4.79 -14.81
N SER A 137 23.82 4.19 -14.91
CA SER A 137 22.62 4.79 -15.52
C SER A 137 21.54 5.08 -14.47
N PRO A 138 21.45 6.34 -13.97
CA PRO A 138 20.38 6.79 -13.09
C PRO A 138 18.98 6.50 -13.63
N VAL A 139 18.77 6.65 -14.94
CA VAL A 139 17.48 6.44 -15.59
C VAL A 139 17.04 4.98 -15.51
N THR A 140 17.98 4.04 -15.68
CA THR A 140 17.70 2.61 -15.57
C THR A 140 17.38 2.23 -14.12
N VAL A 141 18.11 2.78 -13.15
CA VAL A 141 17.82 2.60 -11.72
C VAL A 141 16.40 3.10 -11.39
N VAL A 142 16.01 4.27 -11.91
CA VAL A 142 14.64 4.79 -11.77
C VAL A 142 13.61 3.87 -12.42
N GLY A 143 13.92 3.28 -13.57
CA GLY A 143 13.08 2.25 -14.19
C GLY A 143 12.84 1.05 -13.27
N GLY A 144 13.86 0.61 -12.53
CA GLY A 144 13.73 -0.45 -11.52
C GLY A 144 12.83 -0.05 -10.35
N MET A 145 12.93 1.19 -9.88
CA MET A 145 12.06 1.73 -8.82
C MET A 145 10.58 1.65 -9.21
N VAL A 146 10.23 1.97 -10.46
CA VAL A 146 8.85 1.94 -10.95
C VAL A 146 8.22 0.55 -10.88
N VAL A 147 9.04 -0.50 -11.00
CA VAL A 147 8.59 -1.90 -11.04
C VAL A 147 8.41 -2.50 -9.63
N GLY A 148 9.01 -1.89 -8.61
CA GLY A 148 9.04 -2.40 -7.24
C GLY A 148 7.65 -2.56 -6.61
N PRO A 149 7.28 -3.77 -6.13
CA PRO A 149 5.98 -4.04 -5.51
C PRO A 149 5.96 -3.85 -3.98
N GLU A 150 7.03 -3.35 -3.37
CA GLU A 150 7.23 -3.30 -1.91
C GLU A 150 6.29 -2.35 -1.16
N PHE A 151 5.61 -1.44 -1.88
CA PHE A 151 4.73 -0.47 -1.24
C PHE A 151 3.59 -1.14 -0.46
N GLY A 152 2.95 -2.16 -1.02
CA GLY A 152 1.84 -2.88 -0.38
C GLY A 152 2.19 -3.38 1.03
N PRO A 153 3.27 -4.17 1.19
CA PRO A 153 3.78 -4.57 2.49
C PRO A 153 4.14 -3.39 3.41
N LEU A 154 4.78 -2.34 2.90
CA LEU A 154 5.16 -1.17 3.73
C LEU A 154 3.93 -0.42 4.25
N ALA A 155 2.92 -0.19 3.41
CA ALA A 155 1.66 0.41 3.80
C ALA A 155 0.91 -0.47 4.82
N ALA A 156 0.91 -1.79 4.62
CA ALA A 156 0.31 -2.73 5.56
C ALA A 156 0.99 -2.70 6.95
N LEU A 157 2.32 -2.54 7.00
CA LEU A 157 3.06 -2.34 8.25
C LEU A 157 2.64 -1.03 8.95
N ALA A 158 2.54 0.07 8.21
CA ALA A 158 2.08 1.35 8.74
C ALA A 158 0.65 1.26 9.33
N VAL A 159 -0.28 0.65 8.59
CA VAL A 159 -1.66 0.40 9.05
C VAL A 159 -1.66 -0.51 10.28
N ALA A 160 -0.85 -1.57 10.28
CA ALA A 160 -0.76 -2.49 11.41
C ALA A 160 -0.22 -1.81 12.68
N LEU A 161 0.72 -0.86 12.55
CA LEU A 161 1.27 -0.08 13.65
C LEU A 161 0.19 0.82 14.28
N VAL A 162 -0.58 1.55 13.47
CA VAL A 162 -1.62 2.48 13.94
C VAL A 162 -2.85 1.73 14.50
N ARG A 163 -3.24 0.61 13.90
CA ARG A 163 -4.42 -0.18 14.30
C ARG A 163 -4.10 -1.34 15.24
N LYS A 164 -2.84 -1.51 15.65
CA LYS A 164 -2.36 -2.61 16.51
C LYS A 164 -2.74 -4.01 16.00
N ARG A 165 -2.69 -4.23 14.68
CA ARG A 165 -3.08 -5.51 14.04
C ARG A 165 -1.86 -6.40 13.79
N ALA A 166 -1.46 -7.19 14.79
CA ALA A 166 -0.26 -8.05 14.74
C ALA A 166 -0.24 -9.03 13.56
N TYR A 167 -1.39 -9.58 13.16
CA TYR A 167 -1.48 -10.47 12.00
C TYR A 167 -1.04 -9.79 10.69
N LEU A 168 -1.48 -8.55 10.47
CA LEU A 168 -1.12 -7.78 9.28
C LEU A 168 0.37 -7.42 9.30
N ALA A 169 0.89 -7.02 10.47
CA ALA A 169 2.31 -6.74 10.65
C ALA A 169 3.18 -7.97 10.34
N ARG A 170 2.82 -9.14 10.86
CA ARG A 170 3.55 -10.39 10.61
C ARG A 170 3.54 -10.77 9.13
N ARG A 171 2.38 -10.67 8.46
CA ARG A 171 2.25 -11.02 7.03
C ARG A 171 3.11 -10.10 6.15
N ALA A 172 2.99 -8.80 6.35
CA ALA A 172 3.75 -7.79 5.61
C ALA A 172 5.25 -7.87 5.90
N GLY A 173 5.62 -8.04 7.16
CA GLY A 173 7.02 -8.23 7.57
C GLY A 173 7.63 -9.49 6.95
N LEU A 174 6.90 -10.61 6.92
CA LEU A 174 7.35 -11.82 6.23
C LEU A 174 7.54 -11.60 4.72
N ALA A 175 6.65 -10.85 4.06
CA ALA A 175 6.80 -10.54 2.65
C ALA A 175 8.10 -9.77 2.35
N LEU A 176 8.46 -8.80 3.18
CA LEU A 176 9.69 -8.02 3.03
C LEU A 176 10.94 -8.83 3.40
N VAL A 177 10.93 -9.48 4.56
CA VAL A 177 12.08 -10.24 5.10
C VAL A 177 12.41 -11.48 4.25
N ILE A 178 11.42 -12.05 3.56
CA ILE A 178 11.65 -13.18 2.65
C ILE A 178 11.86 -12.68 1.22
N GLY A 179 11.05 -11.73 0.77
CA GLY A 179 11.06 -11.26 -0.62
C GLY A 179 12.36 -10.58 -1.02
N PHE A 180 12.87 -9.63 -0.22
CA PHE A 180 14.11 -8.93 -0.54
C PHE A 180 15.30 -9.89 -0.62
N PRO A 181 15.57 -10.76 0.38
CA PRO A 181 16.68 -11.71 0.28
C PRO A 181 16.58 -12.68 -0.91
N ILE A 182 15.38 -13.18 -1.23
CA ILE A 182 15.20 -14.05 -2.41
C ILE A 182 15.52 -13.26 -3.69
N ALA A 183 14.94 -12.06 -3.85
CA ALA A 183 15.16 -11.21 -5.00
C ALA A 183 16.65 -10.86 -5.15
N MET A 184 17.29 -10.42 -4.07
CA MET A 184 18.72 -10.09 -4.02
C MET A 184 19.60 -11.29 -4.35
N ALA A 185 19.30 -12.48 -3.84
CA ALA A 185 20.06 -13.69 -4.14
C ALA A 185 19.95 -14.08 -5.62
N ILE A 186 18.75 -14.01 -6.21
CA ILE A 186 18.55 -14.27 -7.64
C ILE A 186 19.29 -13.22 -8.48
N THR A 187 19.20 -11.94 -8.10
CA THR A 187 19.94 -10.85 -8.76
C THR A 187 21.43 -11.08 -8.66
N ALA A 188 21.97 -11.52 -7.52
CA ALA A 188 23.40 -11.80 -7.36
C ALA A 188 23.86 -12.91 -8.30
N VAL A 189 23.10 -14.02 -8.40
CA VAL A 189 23.38 -15.10 -9.35
C VAL A 189 23.37 -14.60 -10.79
N ALA A 190 22.41 -13.76 -11.15
CA ALA A 190 22.32 -13.19 -12.49
C ALA A 190 23.48 -12.24 -12.82
N VAL A 191 23.90 -11.40 -11.87
CA VAL A 191 25.05 -10.50 -12.02
C VAL A 191 26.33 -11.30 -12.21
N LEU A 192 26.57 -12.32 -11.37
CA LEU A 192 27.74 -13.22 -11.51
C LEU A 192 27.73 -14.00 -12.82
N ALA A 193 26.57 -14.46 -13.28
CA ALA A 193 26.44 -15.11 -14.58
C ALA A 193 26.72 -14.13 -15.75
N GLY A 194 26.26 -12.88 -15.63
CA GLY A 194 26.53 -11.82 -16.60
C GLY A 194 28.02 -11.47 -16.69
N GLU A 195 28.71 -11.42 -15.55
CA GLU A 195 30.17 -11.25 -15.49
C GLU A 195 30.90 -12.42 -16.15
N ALA A 196 30.52 -13.67 -15.81
CA ALA A 196 31.14 -14.87 -16.38
C ALA A 196 30.96 -14.97 -17.91
N LEU A 197 29.89 -14.41 -18.46
CA LEU A 197 29.62 -14.32 -19.90
C LEU A 197 30.31 -13.12 -20.57
N GLY A 198 30.96 -12.24 -19.80
CA GLY A 198 31.59 -11.01 -20.29
C GLY A 198 30.59 -9.92 -20.71
N TRP A 199 29.33 -10.00 -20.26
CA TRP A 199 28.31 -8.98 -20.53
C TRP A 199 28.37 -7.79 -19.58
N ILE A 200 28.96 -8.00 -18.40
CA ILE A 200 29.08 -6.99 -17.34
C ILE A 200 30.55 -6.91 -16.96
N GLU A 201 31.15 -5.73 -17.14
CA GLU A 201 32.45 -5.42 -16.54
C GLU A 201 32.20 -4.83 -15.15
N LEU A 202 32.42 -5.62 -14.10
CA LEU A 202 32.40 -5.13 -12.72
C LEU A 202 33.70 -4.38 -12.42
N ALA A 203 33.90 -3.22 -13.06
CA ALA A 203 34.93 -2.29 -12.64
C ALA A 203 34.60 -1.78 -11.22
N SER A 204 35.63 -1.63 -10.38
CA SER A 204 35.49 -1.26 -8.96
C SER A 204 34.39 -0.22 -8.71
N THR A 205 33.47 -0.53 -7.80
CA THR A 205 32.35 0.36 -7.39
C THR A 205 32.81 1.74 -6.86
N ARG A 206 34.12 1.91 -6.63
CA ARG A 206 34.77 3.11 -6.09
C ARG A 206 34.92 4.26 -7.10
N HIS A 207 34.53 4.10 -8.36
CA HIS A 207 34.64 5.14 -9.40
C HIS A 207 33.29 5.54 -10.03
N LEU A 208 32.17 5.16 -9.40
CA LEU A 208 30.85 5.62 -9.85
C LEU A 208 30.70 7.09 -9.46
N GLU A 209 30.80 8.02 -10.42
CA GLU A 209 30.63 9.46 -10.17
C GLU A 209 29.16 9.90 -10.36
N GLU A 210 28.38 9.23 -11.22
CA GLU A 210 26.98 9.61 -11.52
C GLU A 210 25.94 8.93 -10.63
N VAL A 211 26.05 7.63 -10.30
CA VAL A 211 25.10 7.00 -9.35
C VAL A 211 25.40 7.27 -7.87
N ASP A 212 26.52 7.90 -7.54
CA ASP A 212 26.89 8.26 -6.15
C ASP A 212 25.84 9.19 -5.51
N PHE A 213 25.16 10.04 -6.29
CA PHE A 213 24.08 10.90 -5.77
C PHE A 213 22.82 10.10 -5.37
N ILE A 214 22.53 8.97 -6.02
CA ILE A 214 21.40 8.09 -5.69
C ILE A 214 21.76 7.16 -4.52
N PHE A 215 23.04 6.76 -4.42
CA PHE A 215 23.52 5.78 -3.44
C PHE A 215 24.22 6.36 -2.23
N ARG A 216 24.47 7.68 -2.15
CA ARG A 216 25.09 8.29 -0.98
C ARG A 216 24.28 7.98 0.26
N VAL A 217 24.81 7.03 1.02
CA VAL A 217 24.34 6.66 2.35
C VAL A 217 24.41 7.93 3.19
N GLY A 218 23.27 8.54 3.46
CA GLY A 218 23.27 9.85 4.08
C GLY A 218 21.91 10.30 4.60
N PRO A 219 21.90 11.35 5.45
CA PRO A 219 20.68 11.88 6.06
C PRO A 219 19.62 12.29 5.04
N LEU A 220 20.03 12.71 3.84
CA LEU A 220 19.12 13.11 2.77
C LEU A 220 18.32 11.93 2.20
N SER A 221 18.91 10.74 2.10
CA SER A 221 18.18 9.53 1.68
C SER A 221 17.06 9.20 2.67
N LEU A 222 17.33 9.37 3.98
CA LEU A 222 16.32 9.20 5.02
C LEU A 222 15.19 10.23 4.90
N VAL A 223 15.52 11.50 4.64
CA VAL A 223 14.51 12.55 4.40
C VAL A 223 13.64 12.21 3.20
N VAL A 224 14.24 11.74 2.09
CA VAL A 224 13.49 11.30 0.91
C VAL A 224 12.60 10.11 1.23
N ALA A 225 13.08 9.11 1.96
CA ALA A 225 12.28 7.96 2.38
C ALA A 225 11.08 8.37 3.25
N LEU A 226 11.27 9.33 4.17
CA LEU A 226 10.18 9.89 4.97
C LEU A 226 9.14 10.61 4.11
N LEU A 227 9.58 11.48 3.20
CA LEU A 227 8.68 12.22 2.30
C LEU A 227 7.94 11.28 1.35
N ALA A 228 8.63 10.28 0.79
CA ALA A 228 8.05 9.26 -0.07
C ALA A 228 7.01 8.42 0.67
N GLY A 229 7.31 7.99 1.90
CA GLY A 229 6.36 7.25 2.73
C GLY A 229 5.12 8.07 3.08
N ALA A 230 5.30 9.35 3.41
CA ALA A 230 4.18 10.25 3.67
C ALA A 230 3.33 10.47 2.41
N ALA A 231 3.95 10.79 1.27
CA ALA A 231 3.27 10.99 -0.01
C ALA A 231 2.51 9.74 -0.45
N GLY A 232 3.13 8.56 -0.32
CA GLY A 232 2.50 7.31 -0.69
C GLY A 232 1.32 6.94 0.20
N MET A 233 1.44 7.15 1.51
CA MET A 233 0.32 6.92 2.43
C MET A 233 -0.84 7.89 2.17
N LEU A 234 -0.55 9.17 1.91
CA LEU A 234 -1.57 10.16 1.54
C LEU A 234 -2.30 9.76 0.27
N SER A 235 -1.59 9.29 -0.75
CA SER A 235 -2.20 8.86 -2.01
C SER A 235 -3.08 7.63 -1.82
N LEU A 236 -2.63 6.65 -1.04
CA LEU A 236 -3.40 5.43 -0.76
C LEU A 236 -4.69 5.74 0.01
N VAL A 237 -4.66 6.71 0.92
CA VAL A 237 -5.85 7.11 1.69
C VAL A 237 -6.81 7.99 0.88
N SER A 238 -6.28 8.88 0.03
CA SER A 238 -7.11 9.75 -0.82
C SER A 238 -7.67 9.05 -2.07
N ALA A 239 -7.65 7.71 -2.13
CA ALA A 239 -8.10 6.90 -3.27
C ALA A 239 -7.47 7.30 -4.62
N LYS A 240 -6.27 7.90 -4.60
CA LYS A 240 -5.52 8.27 -5.79
C LYS A 240 -4.64 7.11 -6.24
N SER A 241 -4.38 7.02 -7.54
CA SER A 241 -3.76 5.86 -8.21
C SER A 241 -2.57 5.27 -7.46
N ALA A 242 -2.71 4.02 -7.01
CA ALA A 242 -1.66 3.24 -6.35
C ALA A 242 -0.41 3.03 -7.22
N ALA A 243 -0.58 3.07 -8.56
CA ALA A 243 0.51 2.85 -9.51
C ALA A 243 1.58 3.95 -9.48
N LEU A 244 1.19 5.21 -9.25
CA LEU A 244 2.16 6.33 -9.13
C LEU A 244 2.90 6.30 -7.79
N VAL A 245 2.31 5.67 -6.77
CA VAL A 245 2.84 5.64 -5.40
C VAL A 245 3.98 4.65 -5.24
N GLY A 246 3.86 3.47 -5.88
CA GLY A 246 4.91 2.46 -5.87
C GLY A 246 6.25 3.06 -6.32
N VAL A 247 6.22 3.87 -7.37
CA VAL A 247 7.40 4.57 -7.91
C VAL A 247 8.10 5.41 -6.84
N PHE A 248 7.36 6.24 -6.08
CA PHE A 248 7.96 7.19 -5.13
C PHE A 248 8.63 6.51 -3.94
N ILE A 249 8.14 5.35 -3.50
CA ILE A 249 8.66 4.67 -2.31
C ILE A 249 9.84 3.78 -2.68
N SER A 250 9.77 3.13 -3.82
CA SER A 250 10.87 2.33 -4.36
C SER A 250 12.11 3.16 -4.68
N VAL A 251 12.02 4.50 -4.68
CA VAL A 251 13.15 5.44 -4.89
C VAL A 251 14.36 5.14 -4.01
N THR A 252 14.14 4.56 -2.83
CA THR A 252 15.23 4.39 -1.85
C THR A 252 15.50 2.94 -1.47
N THR A 253 14.57 2.02 -1.72
CA THR A 253 14.65 0.61 -1.30
C THR A 253 15.22 -0.29 -2.39
N VAL A 254 14.63 -0.30 -3.59
CA VAL A 254 15.11 -1.10 -4.74
C VAL A 254 16.56 -0.74 -5.12
N PRO A 255 16.95 0.54 -5.20
CA PRO A 255 18.34 0.90 -5.47
C PRO A 255 19.28 0.40 -4.39
N ALA A 256 18.94 0.59 -3.11
CA ALA A 256 19.78 0.11 -2.00
C ALA A 256 19.97 -1.42 -2.04
N ALA A 257 18.91 -2.16 -2.40
CA ALA A 257 18.99 -3.62 -2.60
C ALA A 257 19.86 -4.00 -3.80
N GLY A 258 19.67 -3.37 -4.97
CA GLY A 258 20.46 -3.62 -6.17
C GLY A 258 21.95 -3.29 -5.97
N TYR A 259 22.25 -2.17 -5.34
CA TYR A 259 23.62 -1.75 -5.04
C TYR A 259 24.29 -2.66 -4.00
N ALA A 260 23.55 -3.09 -2.96
CA ALA A 260 24.06 -4.08 -2.01
C ALA A 260 24.45 -5.40 -2.70
N VAL A 261 23.66 -5.83 -3.69
CA VAL A 261 23.97 -7.03 -4.48
C VAL A 261 25.22 -6.82 -5.31
N VAL A 262 25.30 -5.72 -6.08
CA VAL A 262 26.47 -5.45 -6.92
C VAL A 262 27.74 -5.35 -6.07
N ALA A 263 27.72 -4.58 -5.00
CA ALA A 263 28.85 -4.44 -4.07
C ALA A 263 29.30 -5.78 -3.48
N ALA A 264 28.36 -6.65 -3.10
CA ALA A 264 28.67 -7.99 -2.62
C ALA A 264 29.32 -8.87 -3.71
N THR A 265 28.89 -8.75 -4.97
CA THR A 265 29.48 -9.51 -6.08
C THR A 265 30.90 -9.08 -6.42
N VAL A 266 31.26 -7.80 -6.26
CA VAL A 266 32.64 -7.30 -6.49
C VAL A 266 33.55 -7.47 -5.26
N GLY A 267 33.02 -8.01 -4.14
CA GLY A 267 33.77 -8.26 -2.91
C GLY A 267 33.91 -7.05 -1.98
N ASP A 268 33.27 -5.91 -2.26
CA ASP A 268 33.21 -4.74 -1.37
C ASP A 268 32.14 -4.95 -0.27
N TRP A 269 32.41 -5.90 0.63
CA TRP A 269 31.49 -6.28 1.71
C TRP A 269 31.10 -5.13 2.65
N ASP A 270 32.00 -4.16 2.85
CA ASP A 270 31.72 -2.98 3.67
C ASP A 270 30.61 -2.12 3.06
N ILE A 271 30.64 -1.91 1.73
CA ILE A 271 29.65 -1.14 0.99
C ILE A 271 28.33 -1.92 0.92
N ALA A 272 28.40 -3.24 0.71
CA ALA A 272 27.22 -4.10 0.73
C ALA A 272 26.48 -4.04 2.07
N ALA A 273 27.22 -4.08 3.19
CA ALA A 273 26.66 -3.98 4.52
C ALA A 273 26.04 -2.60 4.80
N GLN A 274 26.70 -1.52 4.39
CA GLN A 274 26.16 -0.15 4.50
C GLN A 274 24.85 0.01 3.70
N SER A 275 24.80 -0.56 2.50
CA SER A 275 23.63 -0.50 1.62
C SER A 275 22.46 -1.33 2.16
N ALA A 276 22.75 -2.52 2.71
CA ALA A 276 21.75 -3.34 3.39
C ALA A 276 21.21 -2.64 4.65
N LEU A 277 22.06 -1.96 5.43
CA LEU A 277 21.64 -1.15 6.56
C LEU A 277 20.74 0.01 6.12
N GLN A 278 21.11 0.69 5.03
CA GLN A 278 20.30 1.76 4.46
C GLN A 278 18.92 1.27 3.98
N LEU A 279 18.85 0.09 3.34
CA LEU A 279 17.58 -0.54 2.98
C LEU A 279 16.67 -0.69 4.21
N VAL A 280 17.20 -1.20 5.32
CA VAL A 280 16.45 -1.35 6.58
C VAL A 280 16.00 0.01 7.11
N LEU A 281 16.89 1.01 7.14
CA LEU A 281 16.56 2.36 7.60
C LEU A 281 15.47 3.02 6.74
N ASN A 282 15.54 2.86 5.42
CA ASN A 282 14.55 3.39 4.49
C ASN A 282 13.18 2.72 4.68
N ILE A 283 13.15 1.40 4.84
CA ILE A 283 11.93 0.66 5.17
C ILE A 283 11.30 1.19 6.46
N VAL A 284 12.10 1.35 7.52
CA VAL A 284 11.62 1.88 8.81
C VAL A 284 11.10 3.30 8.65
N ALA A 285 11.83 4.17 7.94
CA ALA A 285 11.44 5.54 7.70
C ALA A 285 10.10 5.65 6.95
N VAL A 286 9.93 4.89 5.87
CA VAL A 286 8.69 4.85 5.10
C VAL A 286 7.51 4.41 5.98
N VAL A 287 7.70 3.34 6.76
CA VAL A 287 6.66 2.82 7.65
C VAL A 287 6.29 3.83 8.74
N VAL A 288 7.28 4.49 9.36
CA VAL A 288 7.06 5.51 10.38
C VAL A 288 6.35 6.73 9.79
N ALA A 289 6.78 7.22 8.63
CA ALA A 289 6.14 8.34 7.96
C ALA A 289 4.68 8.03 7.58
N GLY A 290 4.43 6.85 7.00
CA GLY A 290 3.07 6.40 6.70
C GLY A 290 2.21 6.26 7.96
N ALA A 291 2.77 5.72 9.05
CA ALA A 291 2.06 5.62 10.32
C ALA A 291 1.73 7.00 10.93
N LEU A 292 2.63 7.97 10.82
CA LEU A 292 2.38 9.36 11.26
C LEU A 292 1.26 10.03 10.45
N VAL A 293 1.24 9.83 9.12
CA VAL A 293 0.12 10.30 8.27
C VAL A 293 -1.20 9.68 8.71
N LEU A 294 -1.24 8.37 8.94
CA LEU A 294 -2.45 7.70 9.41
C LEU A 294 -2.85 8.13 10.82
N TRP A 295 -1.88 8.38 11.70
CA TRP A 295 -2.15 8.82 13.06
C TRP A 295 -2.72 10.23 13.11
N THR A 296 -2.19 11.15 12.30
CA THR A 296 -2.73 12.52 12.18
C THR A 296 -4.14 12.52 11.63
N ARG A 297 -4.42 11.72 10.59
CA ARG A 297 -5.79 11.59 10.06
C ARG A 297 -6.77 10.95 11.04
N ARG A 298 -6.31 10.03 11.88
CA ARG A 298 -7.13 9.44 12.96
C ARG A 298 -7.48 10.44 14.08
N LEU A 299 -6.66 11.48 14.28
CA LEU A 299 -6.94 12.52 15.27
C LEU A 299 -7.88 13.61 14.71
N ALA A 300 -7.96 13.73 13.38
CA ALA A 300 -8.74 14.75 12.70
C ALA A 300 -10.19 14.34 12.35
N GLY A 301 -10.50 13.04 12.37
CA GLY A 301 -11.85 12.50 12.16
C GLY A 301 -12.19 11.43 13.20
#